data_AF-B9XLX0-F1
#
_entry.id   AF-B9XLX0-F1
#
_cell.length_a   1.000
_cell.length_b   1.000
_cell.length_c   1.000
_cell.angle_alpha   90.00
_cell.angle_beta   90.00
_cell.angle_gamma   90.00
#
_symmetry.space_group_name_H-M   'P 1'
#
loop_
_entity.id
_entity.type
_entity.pdbx_description
1 polymer ?
#
loop_
_entity_poly.entity_id
_entity_poly.type
_entity_poly.pdbx_seq_one_letter_code
_entity_poly.pdbx_strand_id
1 'polypeptide(L)'
;MKLLKIFGGVIGTAFLMTSTLMAQRPHGIDVSSYQGTPNWTSVKNCGWTFAWAKATEGVSITDGSYRYNINNGKAAGVYMGA
;
A
#
# COMPACT_ATOMS: atom_id res chain seq x y z
N MET A 1 44.18 17.56 -34.03
CA MET A 1 43.03 16.70 -33.69
C MET A 1 41.75 17.51 -33.76
N LYS A 2 40.64 16.85 -34.07
CA LYS A 2 39.54 17.35 -34.89
C LYS A 2 38.56 18.29 -34.18
N LEU A 3 38.10 19.24 -34.99
CA LEU A 3 37.00 20.18 -34.87
C LEU A 3 35.69 19.51 -34.40
N LEU A 4 35.09 20.03 -33.32
CA LEU A 4 33.79 19.60 -32.80
C LEU A 4 32.66 20.38 -33.52
N LYS A 5 31.82 19.66 -34.26
CA LYS A 5 30.50 20.11 -34.71
C LYS A 5 29.57 18.91 -34.80
N ILE A 6 28.54 18.85 -33.95
CA ILE A 6 27.19 18.42 -34.33
C ILE A 6 26.18 19.22 -33.49
N PHE A 7 25.40 20.07 -34.15
CA PHE A 7 24.11 20.59 -33.71
C PHE A 7 23.03 19.55 -34.06
N GLY A 8 22.02 19.35 -33.21
CA GLY A 8 20.83 18.56 -33.53
C GLY A 8 19.89 18.42 -32.33
N GLY A 9 18.78 19.15 -32.33
CA GLY A 9 17.89 19.26 -31.18
C GLY A 9 16.92 18.10 -30.96
N VAL A 10 16.37 18.05 -29.75
CA VAL A 10 14.98 17.64 -29.51
C VAL A 10 14.39 18.62 -28.49
N ILE A 11 13.33 19.28 -28.92
CA ILE A 11 12.45 20.13 -28.12
C ILE A 11 11.57 19.20 -27.26
N GLY A 12 11.36 19.57 -26.00
CA GLY A 12 10.10 19.35 -25.33
C GLY A 12 9.93 18.02 -24.60
N THR A 13 10.19 18.03 -23.30
CA THR A 13 9.08 17.97 -22.34
C THR A 13 9.61 18.45 -20.99
N ALA A 14 9.23 19.67 -20.59
CA ALA A 14 9.21 19.99 -19.18
C ALA A 14 8.19 19.04 -18.56
N PHE A 15 8.67 17.99 -17.91
CA PHE A 15 7.83 17.15 -17.07
C PHE A 15 7.40 18.02 -15.89
N LEU A 16 6.28 18.70 -16.06
CA LEU A 16 5.62 19.46 -15.01
C LEU A 16 5.07 18.41 -14.04
N MET A 17 5.93 17.94 -13.13
CA MET A 17 5.51 17.20 -11.95
C MET A 17 4.66 18.14 -11.12
N THR A 18 3.37 18.18 -11.43
CA THR A 18 2.36 18.83 -10.61
C THR A 18 2.58 18.34 -9.18
N SER A 19 2.87 19.28 -8.29
CA SER A 19 3.15 19.09 -6.88
C SER A 19 1.94 18.56 -6.07
N THR A 20 0.90 18.08 -6.75
CA THR A 20 -0.20 17.30 -6.17
C THR A 20 0.20 15.84 -5.90
N LEU A 21 1.34 15.35 -6.42
CA LEU A 21 1.80 13.96 -6.25
C LEU A 21 2.24 13.59 -4.81
N MET A 22 2.45 14.58 -3.93
CA MET A 22 3.08 14.39 -2.61
C MET A 22 2.08 14.28 -1.45
N ALA A 23 0.77 14.31 -1.71
CA ALA A 23 -0.22 13.93 -0.71
C ALA A 23 -0.66 12.48 -0.93
N GLN A 24 0.29 11.53 -0.89
CA GLN A 24 -0.06 10.11 -0.85
C GLN A 24 -0.86 9.88 0.43
N ARG A 25 -2.18 9.75 0.31
CA ARG A 25 -3.02 9.32 1.42
C ARG A 25 -2.47 7.98 1.90
N PRO A 26 -2.37 7.73 3.22
CA PRO A 26 -2.03 6.40 3.71
C PRO A 26 -2.92 5.37 3.00
N HIS A 27 -2.30 4.36 2.39
CA HIS A 27 -3.00 3.37 1.60
C HIS A 27 -3.27 2.15 2.48
N GLY A 28 -4.53 1.77 2.65
CA GLY A 28 -4.90 0.66 3.52
C GLY A 28 -6.10 -0.13 3.03
N ILE A 29 -6.30 -1.28 3.68
CA ILE A 29 -7.37 -2.25 3.37
C ILE A 29 -8.20 -2.57 4.61
N ASP A 30 -9.40 -3.10 4.41
CA ASP A 30 -10.19 -3.77 5.44
C ASP A 30 -10.27 -5.28 5.16
N VAL A 31 -10.28 -6.07 6.23
CA VAL A 31 -10.32 -7.54 6.17
C VAL A 31 -11.22 -8.12 7.25
N SER A 32 -11.75 -9.30 6.97
CA SER A 32 -12.63 -10.10 7.83
C SER A 32 -12.44 -11.58 7.51
N SER A 33 -13.27 -12.44 8.08
CA SER A 33 -13.29 -13.87 7.73
C SER A 33 -13.56 -14.13 6.24
N TYR A 34 -14.14 -13.18 5.50
CA TYR A 34 -14.45 -13.35 4.08
C TYR A 34 -13.22 -13.43 3.16
N GLN A 35 -12.05 -12.92 3.61
CA GLN A 35 -10.81 -13.01 2.84
C GLN A 35 -10.04 -14.32 3.07
N GLY A 36 -10.51 -15.19 3.97
CA GLY A 36 -9.82 -16.43 4.33
C GLY A 36 -8.50 -16.14 5.06
N THR A 37 -7.39 -16.58 4.48
CA THR A 37 -6.05 -16.50 5.10
C THR A 37 -5.10 -15.65 4.25
N PRO A 38 -5.17 -14.30 4.33
CA PRO A 38 -4.28 -13.43 3.56
C PRO A 38 -2.81 -13.70 3.85
N ASN A 39 -1.96 -13.65 2.81
CA ASN A 39 -0.51 -13.60 2.97
C ASN A 39 -0.09 -12.15 3.26
N TRP A 40 0.13 -11.85 4.54
CA TRP A 40 0.43 -10.50 5.02
C TRP A 40 1.77 -9.95 4.53
N THR A 41 2.76 -10.80 4.27
CA THR A 41 4.02 -10.38 3.64
C THR A 41 3.78 -9.88 2.22
N SER A 42 2.96 -10.59 1.44
CA SER A 42 2.57 -10.13 0.11
C SER A 42 1.78 -8.83 0.16
N VAL A 43 0.84 -8.70 1.11
CA VAL A 43 0.09 -7.45 1.33
C VAL A 43 1.06 -6.28 1.60
N LYS A 44 2.03 -6.45 2.50
CA LYS A 44 3.03 -5.41 2.76
C LYS A 44 3.84 -5.06 1.49
N ASN A 45 4.30 -6.08 0.76
CA ASN A 45 5.11 -5.92 -0.43
C ASN A 45 4.35 -5.25 -1.59
N CYS A 46 3.02 -5.35 -1.62
CA CYS A 46 2.17 -4.61 -2.56
C CYS A 46 1.99 -3.11 -2.20
N GLY A 47 2.60 -2.64 -1.10
CA GLY A 47 2.58 -1.23 -0.72
C GLY A 47 1.44 -0.83 0.22
N TRP A 48 0.69 -1.79 0.77
CA TRP A 48 -0.33 -1.51 1.77
C TRP A 48 0.32 -1.15 3.11
N THR A 49 -0.11 -0.03 3.69
CA THR A 49 0.54 0.59 4.85
C THR A 49 -0.17 0.31 6.16
N PHE A 50 -1.51 0.25 6.14
CA PHE A 50 -2.33 -0.10 7.29
C PHE A 50 -3.51 -1.00 6.89
N ALA A 51 -4.10 -1.68 7.85
CA ALA A 51 -5.33 -2.43 7.65
C ALA A 51 -6.24 -2.41 8.88
N TRP A 52 -7.55 -2.49 8.64
CA TRP A 52 -8.57 -2.71 9.67
C TRP A 52 -9.05 -4.16 9.62
N ALA A 53 -8.93 -4.89 10.71
CA ALA A 53 -9.41 -6.26 10.82
C ALA A 53 -10.68 -6.28 11.65
N LYS A 54 -11.80 -6.69 11.04
CA LYS A 54 -13.09 -6.85 11.73
C LYS A 54 -12.88 -7.67 13.00
N ALA A 55 -13.31 -7.11 14.14
CA ALA A 55 -13.25 -7.80 15.43
C ALA A 55 -14.56 -8.51 15.77
N THR A 56 -15.69 -7.83 15.57
CA THR A 56 -17.02 -8.32 15.96
C THR A 56 -18.10 -7.90 14.96
N GLU A 57 -19.29 -8.50 15.08
CA GLU A 57 -20.52 -8.06 14.42
C GLU A 57 -21.67 -8.08 15.43
N GLY A 58 -22.34 -6.94 15.59
CA GLY A 58 -23.33 -6.76 16.65
C GLY A 58 -22.74 -7.02 18.03
N VAL A 59 -23.48 -7.75 18.87
CA VAL A 59 -23.10 -8.05 20.26
C VAL A 59 -22.73 -9.53 20.51
N SER A 60 -22.91 -10.40 19.52
CA SER A 60 -22.82 -11.86 19.69
C SER A 60 -21.79 -12.55 18.79
N ILE A 61 -21.26 -11.87 17.78
CA ILE A 61 -20.34 -12.48 16.81
C ILE A 61 -18.95 -11.88 17.01
N THR A 62 -17.96 -12.75 17.22
CA THR A 62 -16.53 -12.44 17.09
C THR A 62 -16.02 -12.98 15.77
N ASP A 63 -15.30 -12.17 14.99
CA ASP A 63 -14.75 -12.62 13.71
C ASP A 63 -13.60 -13.62 13.95
N GLY A 64 -13.73 -14.81 13.38
CA GLY A 64 -12.77 -15.91 13.58
C GLY A 64 -11.38 -15.63 13.03
N SER A 65 -11.24 -14.71 12.08
CA SER A 65 -9.95 -14.34 11.47
C SER A 65 -9.25 -13.18 12.18
N TYR A 66 -9.91 -12.51 13.14
CA TYR A 66 -9.40 -11.31 13.81
C TYR A 66 -7.98 -11.51 14.37
N ARG A 67 -7.77 -12.55 15.20
CA ARG A 67 -6.47 -12.82 15.83
C ARG A 67 -5.39 -13.15 14.80
N TYR A 68 -5.75 -13.88 13.74
CA TYR A 68 -4.83 -14.19 12.63
C TYR A 68 -4.39 -12.89 11.93
N ASN A 69 -5.34 -12.04 11.57
CA ASN A 69 -5.07 -10.80 10.84
C ASN A 69 -4.24 -9.82 11.66
N ILE A 70 -4.61 -9.56 12.92
CA ILE A 70 -3.84 -8.67 13.80
C ILE A 70 -2.40 -9.16 13.99
N ASN A 71 -2.21 -10.45 14.31
CA ASN A 71 -0.88 -10.96 14.63
C ASN A 71 0.03 -10.98 13.40
N ASN A 72 -0.45 -11.53 12.28
CA ASN A 72 0.36 -11.70 11.08
C ASN A 72 0.56 -10.38 10.33
N GLY A 73 -0.45 -9.49 10.31
CA GLY A 73 -0.31 -8.17 9.72
C GLY A 73 0.72 -7.31 10.45
N LYS A 74 0.70 -7.31 11.80
CA LYS A 74 1.73 -6.64 12.61
C LYS A 74 3.12 -7.24 12.37
N ALA A 75 3.22 -8.57 12.35
CA ALA A 75 4.49 -9.25 12.10
C ALA A 75 5.06 -8.92 10.71
N ALA A 76 4.21 -8.69 9.70
CA ALA A 76 4.60 -8.27 8.36
C ALA A 76 4.89 -6.76 8.24
N GLY A 77 4.75 -5.97 9.31
CA GLY A 77 4.99 -4.52 9.29
C GLY A 77 3.87 -3.69 8.68
N VAL A 78 2.63 -4.19 8.70
CA VAL A 78 1.42 -3.42 8.40
C VAL A 78 0.86 -2.86 9.70
N TYR A 79 0.45 -1.58 9.72
CA TYR A 79 -0.22 -1.00 10.88
C TYR A 79 -1.64 -1.58 11.00
N MET A 80 -1.94 -2.28 12.10
CA MET A 80 -3.21 -3.00 12.26
C MET A 80 -4.14 -2.29 13.24
N GLY A 81 -5.39 -2.10 12.82
CA GLY A 81 -6.52 -1.65 13.62
C GLY A 81 -7.65 -2.69 13.67
N ALA A 82 -8.67 -2.42 14.51
CA ALA A 82 -9.84 -3.25 14.73
C ALA A 82 -11.13 -2.44 14.77
#